data_AF-A0A224XVI0-F1
#
_entry.id   AF-A0A224XVI0-F1
#
_cell.length_a   1.000
_cell.length_b   1.000
_cell.length_c   1.000
_cell.angle_alpha   90.00
_cell.angle_beta   90.00
_cell.angle_gamma   90.00
#
_symmetry.space_group_name_H-M   'P 1'
#
loop_
_entity.id
_entity.type
_entity.pdbx_description
1 polymer ?
#
loop_
_entity_poly.entity_id
_entity_poly.type
_entity_poly.pdbx_seq_one_letter_code
_entity_poly.pdbx_strand_id
1 'polypeptide(L)'
;MLSETTIWSYVIQLTGALAVVHAAGLACRSFDPSKVLHTGRLRLRISCPAVQDVILFDCSVTNPLTLIPHYQQEDLTALGKLILALACRSLIAVQRDNLQTSLDLMSRTYSSDLRNLVIYLLSNKQVRSVVELMPMIGARYYSQLDTVQYHNDILHSELAKEMENGRLCRLMVKLATINERPELNMDPAWSETGDRYILKLFRDHVFHQVTEDGRPYLDMAHVVHSLNKLDAGTNEKVCLMSRDEQSVLVVTYAELKHCLEQSFAEIVASAGMPKIN
;
A
#
# COMPACT_ATOMS: atom_id res chain seq x y z
N MET A 1 19.66 -21.79 -0.98
CA MET A 1 19.13 -21.46 0.37
C MET A 1 18.59 -20.03 0.33
N LEU A 2 17.82 -19.59 1.33
CA LEU A 2 17.28 -18.23 1.34
C LEU A 2 18.38 -17.18 1.55
N SER A 3 18.19 -15.97 1.03
CA SER A 3 19.08 -14.83 1.31
C SER A 3 19.10 -14.55 2.82
N GLU A 4 20.28 -14.30 3.37
CA GLU A 4 20.42 -13.98 4.79
C GLU A 4 19.64 -12.72 5.16
N THR A 5 19.62 -11.70 4.29
CA THR A 5 18.83 -10.48 4.47
C THR A 5 17.33 -10.79 4.62
N THR A 6 16.82 -11.71 3.82
CA THR A 6 15.42 -12.16 3.91
C THR A 6 15.16 -12.87 5.24
N ILE A 7 16.07 -13.73 5.69
CA ILE A 7 15.94 -14.43 6.97
C ILE A 7 15.94 -13.41 8.12
N TRP A 8 16.85 -12.44 8.12
CA TRP A 8 16.87 -11.40 9.15
C TRP A 8 15.61 -10.54 9.16
N SER A 9 15.07 -10.20 7.99
CA SER A 9 13.78 -9.51 7.91
C SER A 9 12.65 -10.31 8.56
N TYR A 10 12.64 -11.63 8.36
CA TYR A 10 11.68 -12.53 9.01
C TYR A 10 11.91 -12.62 10.52
N VAL A 11 13.15 -12.76 10.96
CA VAL A 11 13.52 -12.76 12.38
C VAL A 11 12.99 -11.51 13.06
N ILE A 12 13.27 -10.32 12.52
CA ILE A 12 12.83 -9.03 13.10
C ILE A 12 11.31 -8.94 13.23
N GLN A 13 10.57 -9.39 12.21
CA GLN A 13 9.10 -9.37 12.24
C GLN A 13 8.53 -10.36 13.26
N LEU A 14 9.09 -11.57 13.33
CA LEU A 14 8.62 -12.62 14.24
C LEU A 14 8.99 -12.32 15.70
N THR A 15 10.21 -11.82 15.96
CA THR A 15 10.60 -11.37 17.30
C THR A 15 9.79 -10.15 17.74
N GLY A 16 9.51 -9.21 16.83
CA GLY A 16 8.61 -8.09 17.11
C GLY A 16 7.20 -8.54 17.52
N ALA A 17 6.65 -9.56 16.85
CA ALA A 17 5.35 -10.12 17.22
C ALA A 17 5.39 -10.84 18.58
N LEU A 18 6.39 -11.68 18.82
CA LEU A 18 6.56 -12.37 20.11
C LEU A 18 6.79 -11.40 21.26
N ALA A 19 7.52 -10.31 21.04
CA ALA A 19 7.75 -9.29 22.06
C ALA A 19 6.42 -8.70 22.57
N VAL A 20 5.49 -8.40 21.66
CA VAL A 20 4.17 -7.88 22.01
C VAL A 20 3.33 -8.92 22.77
N VAL A 21 3.32 -10.16 22.30
CA VAL A 21 2.55 -11.25 22.93
C VAL A 21 3.08 -11.56 24.33
N HIS A 22 4.40 -11.67 24.48
CA HIS A 22 5.04 -12.00 25.76
C HIS A 22 4.93 -10.83 26.76
N ALA A 23 5.02 -9.58 26.29
CA ALA A 23 4.79 -8.39 27.13
C ALA A 23 3.34 -8.29 27.65
N ALA A 24 2.37 -8.84 26.92
CA ALA A 24 0.99 -8.95 27.37
C ALA A 24 0.76 -10.12 28.36
N GLY A 25 1.81 -10.87 28.72
CA GLY A 25 1.68 -12.04 29.61
C GLY A 25 1.00 -13.22 28.94
N LEU A 26 1.15 -13.37 27.62
CA LEU A 26 0.59 -14.46 26.81
C LEU A 26 1.71 -15.24 26.09
N ALA A 27 1.33 -16.33 25.42
CA ALA A 27 2.20 -17.14 24.56
C ALA A 27 1.47 -17.51 23.26
N CYS A 28 2.20 -17.75 22.17
CA CYS A 28 1.60 -18.13 20.89
C CYS A 28 1.25 -19.62 20.80
N ARG A 29 2.02 -20.49 21.47
CA ARG A 29 1.84 -21.96 21.64
C ARG A 29 1.91 -22.80 20.36
N SER A 30 1.39 -22.32 19.23
CA SER A 30 1.50 -22.96 17.91
C SER A 30 2.34 -22.11 16.97
N PHE A 31 3.66 -22.26 17.08
CA PHE A 31 4.62 -21.51 16.25
C PHE A 31 5.37 -22.45 15.30
N ASP A 32 4.79 -22.69 14.13
CA ASP A 32 5.36 -23.56 13.11
C ASP A 32 5.19 -22.94 11.71
N PRO A 33 5.92 -23.43 10.68
CA PRO A 33 5.86 -22.84 9.33
C PRO A 33 4.44 -22.74 8.75
N SER A 34 3.52 -23.65 9.10
CA SER A 34 2.14 -23.59 8.61
C SER A 34 1.32 -22.47 9.24
N LYS A 35 1.79 -21.94 10.39
CA LYS A 35 1.14 -20.86 11.15
C LYS A 35 1.79 -19.49 10.91
N VAL A 36 2.75 -19.41 10.00
CA VAL A 36 3.36 -18.14 9.58
C VAL A 36 2.91 -17.82 8.17
N LEU A 37 2.01 -16.86 8.04
CA LEU A 37 1.47 -16.41 6.76
C LEU A 37 2.43 -15.43 6.10
N HIS A 38 2.74 -15.71 4.84
CA HIS A 38 3.48 -14.78 3.99
C HIS A 38 2.48 -13.95 3.17
N THR A 39 2.37 -12.66 3.51
CA THR A 39 1.52 -11.69 2.83
C THR A 39 2.38 -10.71 2.04
N GLY A 40 1.98 -10.37 0.82
CA GLY A 40 2.76 -9.48 -0.05
C GLY A 40 4.18 -10.01 -0.35
N ARG A 41 5.16 -9.12 -0.42
CA ARG A 41 6.53 -9.47 -0.85
C ARG A 41 7.45 -9.96 0.28
N LEU A 42 7.33 -9.40 1.49
CA LEU A 42 8.18 -9.72 2.64
C LEU A 42 7.45 -9.59 3.99
N ARG A 43 6.10 -9.57 4.02
CA ARG A 43 5.36 -9.34 5.26
C ARG A 43 4.88 -10.65 5.88
N LEU A 44 5.42 -10.97 7.05
CA LEU A 44 5.00 -12.11 7.85
C LEU A 44 3.90 -11.75 8.84
N ARG A 45 2.99 -12.69 9.10
CA ARG A 45 1.96 -12.61 10.14
C ARG A 45 1.79 -13.98 10.80
N ILE A 46 1.69 -14.00 12.13
CA ILE A 46 1.36 -15.22 12.86
C ILE A 46 -0.14 -15.45 12.74
N SER A 47 -0.56 -16.63 12.28
CA SER A 47 -1.97 -17.03 12.26
C SER A 47 -2.35 -17.72 13.57
N CYS A 48 -3.58 -17.46 14.00
CA CYS A 48 -4.26 -18.23 15.06
C CYS A 48 -3.53 -18.34 16.43
N PRO A 49 -2.88 -17.29 16.98
CA PRO A 49 -2.12 -17.41 18.23
C PRO A 49 -2.96 -17.80 19.46
N ALA A 50 -4.29 -17.59 19.44
CA ALA A 50 -5.19 -17.86 20.57
C ALA A 50 -5.95 -19.19 20.48
N VAL A 51 -5.88 -19.91 19.36
CA VAL A 51 -6.70 -21.11 19.14
C VAL A 51 -6.31 -22.22 20.14
N GLN A 52 -5.02 -22.38 20.38
CA GLN A 52 -4.51 -23.38 21.30
C GLN A 52 -4.90 -23.08 22.75
N ASP A 53 -5.02 -21.80 23.12
CA ASP A 53 -5.45 -21.40 24.46
C ASP A 53 -6.90 -21.78 24.74
N VAL A 54 -7.77 -21.66 23.75
CA VAL A 54 -9.18 -22.05 23.88
C VAL A 54 -9.34 -23.58 23.90
N ILE A 55 -8.64 -24.28 23.01
CA ILE A 55 -8.77 -25.76 22.89
C ILE A 55 -8.20 -26.47 24.11
N LEU A 56 -7.04 -26.03 24.62
CA LEU A 56 -6.38 -26.64 25.77
C LEU A 56 -6.78 -25.98 27.09
N PHE A 57 -7.83 -25.16 27.11
CA PHE A 57 -8.31 -24.56 28.35
C PHE A 57 -8.89 -25.66 29.25
N ASP A 58 -8.33 -25.78 30.45
CA ASP A 58 -8.79 -26.73 31.46
C ASP A 58 -9.33 -25.98 32.68
N CYS A 59 -10.64 -26.10 32.90
CA CYS A 59 -11.34 -25.49 34.03
C CYS A 59 -10.92 -26.08 35.39
N SER A 60 -10.25 -27.22 35.42
CA SER A 60 -9.81 -27.88 36.66
C SER A 60 -8.52 -27.30 37.24
N VAL A 61 -7.77 -26.52 36.45
CA VAL A 61 -6.49 -25.94 36.88
C VAL A 61 -6.74 -24.65 37.67
N THR A 62 -6.26 -24.62 38.93
CA THR A 62 -6.46 -23.49 39.87
C THR A 62 -6.00 -22.13 39.32
N ASN A 63 -4.95 -22.12 38.49
CA ASN A 63 -4.52 -20.91 37.78
C ASN A 63 -3.91 -21.28 36.41
N PRO A 64 -4.67 -21.15 35.31
CA PRO A 64 -4.21 -21.51 33.97
C PRO A 64 -3.03 -20.64 33.47
N LEU A 65 -2.81 -19.46 34.06
CA LEU A 65 -1.74 -18.55 33.68
C LEU A 65 -0.36 -18.95 34.22
N THR A 66 -0.29 -19.90 35.16
CA THR A 66 0.98 -20.36 35.75
C THR A 66 1.91 -21.02 34.74
N LEU A 67 1.35 -21.63 33.68
CA LEU A 67 2.12 -22.31 32.64
C LEU A 67 2.60 -21.37 31.52
N ILE A 68 2.16 -20.11 31.49
CA ILE A 68 2.52 -19.16 30.42
C ILE A 68 4.05 -19.01 30.26
N PRO A 69 4.86 -18.84 31.33
CA PRO A 69 6.31 -18.71 31.17
C PRO A 69 6.95 -19.93 30.48
N HIS A 70 6.41 -21.13 30.72
CA HIS A 70 6.84 -22.34 30.03
C HIS A 70 6.50 -22.28 28.54
N TYR A 71 5.26 -21.89 28.20
CA TYR A 71 4.86 -21.73 26.80
C TYR A 71 5.64 -20.63 26.07
N GLN A 72 6.05 -19.56 26.75
CA GLN A 72 6.93 -18.54 26.18
C GLN A 72 8.32 -19.11 25.85
N GLN A 73 8.86 -20.02 26.67
CA GLN A 73 10.10 -20.72 26.35
C GLN A 73 9.95 -21.68 25.17
N GLU A 74 8.79 -22.32 25.03
CA GLU A 74 8.48 -23.16 23.87
C GLU A 74 8.38 -22.35 22.58
N ASP A 75 7.76 -21.16 22.62
CA ASP A 75 7.69 -20.23 21.48
C ASP A 75 9.10 -19.85 20.97
N LEU A 76 10.02 -19.53 21.89
CA LEU A 76 11.40 -19.18 21.54
C LEU A 76 12.16 -20.36 20.92
N THR A 77 11.98 -21.56 21.47
CA THR A 77 12.55 -22.78 20.89
C THR A 77 11.96 -23.04 19.50
N ALA A 78 10.65 -22.85 19.32
CA ALA A 78 9.97 -23.03 18.05
C ALA A 78 10.44 -21.99 17.01
N LEU A 79 10.72 -20.76 17.42
CA LEU A 79 11.35 -19.74 16.57
C LEU A 79 12.74 -20.18 16.08
N GLY A 80 13.60 -20.69 16.97
CA GLY A 80 14.92 -21.21 16.57
C GLY A 80 14.82 -22.34 15.55
N LYS A 81 13.87 -23.26 15.76
CA LYS A 81 13.57 -24.36 14.83
C LYS A 81 13.07 -23.85 13.47
N LEU A 82 12.18 -22.85 13.46
CA LEU A 82 11.68 -22.24 12.23
C LEU A 82 12.81 -21.59 11.42
N ILE A 83 13.67 -20.80 12.08
CA ILE A 83 14.80 -20.12 11.41
C ILE A 83 15.76 -21.15 10.81
N LEU A 84 16.06 -22.23 11.54
CA LEU A 84 16.90 -23.32 11.04
C LEU A 84 16.27 -24.01 9.83
N ALA A 85 14.96 -24.31 9.89
CA ALA A 85 14.23 -24.90 8.76
C ALA A 85 14.27 -24.00 7.51
N LEU A 86 14.16 -22.68 7.69
CA LEU A 86 14.23 -21.68 6.62
C LEU A 86 15.65 -21.59 6.03
N ALA A 87 16.68 -21.57 6.88
CA ALA A 87 18.08 -21.53 6.47
C ALA A 87 18.45 -22.78 5.65
N CYS A 88 18.09 -23.98 6.14
CA CYS A 88 18.35 -25.23 5.45
C CYS A 88 17.36 -25.54 4.32
N ARG A 89 16.28 -24.74 4.17
CA ARG A 89 15.15 -24.99 3.26
C ARG A 89 14.60 -26.42 3.40
N SER A 90 14.52 -26.93 4.63
CA SER A 90 14.09 -28.30 4.93
C SER A 90 13.46 -28.39 6.32
N LEU A 91 12.27 -29.00 6.41
CA LEU A 91 11.60 -29.24 7.69
C LEU A 91 12.25 -30.37 8.48
N ILE A 92 12.96 -31.28 7.81
CA ILE A 92 13.65 -32.42 8.42
C ILE A 92 14.90 -31.95 9.18
N ALA A 93 15.45 -30.78 8.82
CA ALA A 93 16.61 -30.16 9.48
C ALA A 93 16.42 -29.90 10.99
N VAL A 94 15.16 -29.83 11.43
CA VAL A 94 14.77 -29.56 12.82
C VAL A 94 14.73 -30.82 13.69
N GLN A 95 14.74 -32.01 13.07
CA GLN A 95 14.72 -33.28 13.79
C GLN A 95 16.02 -33.47 14.59
N ARG A 96 15.91 -34.13 15.75
CA ARG A 96 17.05 -34.30 16.69
C ARG A 96 18.27 -34.94 16.02
N ASP A 97 18.06 -35.93 15.16
CA ASP A 97 19.13 -36.67 14.50
C ASP A 97 19.89 -35.82 13.47
N ASN A 98 19.22 -34.83 12.87
CA ASN A 98 19.77 -33.97 11.81
C ASN A 98 20.19 -32.58 12.29
N LEU A 99 19.95 -32.27 13.57
CA LEU A 99 20.13 -30.94 14.13
C LEU A 99 21.59 -30.47 14.02
N GLN A 100 22.55 -31.33 14.42
CA GLN A 100 23.97 -30.97 14.40
C GLN A 100 24.46 -30.71 12.97
N THR A 101 24.12 -31.58 12.01
CA THR A 101 24.46 -31.42 10.60
C THR A 101 23.86 -30.14 10.01
N SER A 102 22.63 -29.80 10.42
CA SER A 102 21.95 -28.59 9.96
C SER A 102 22.62 -27.31 10.51
N LEU A 103 23.08 -27.33 11.76
CA LEU A 103 23.86 -26.24 12.35
C LEU A 103 25.26 -26.09 11.69
N ASP A 104 25.90 -27.20 11.34
CA ASP A 104 27.18 -27.19 10.62
C ASP A 104 27.02 -26.62 9.20
N LEU A 105 25.93 -26.99 8.51
CA LEU A 105 25.56 -26.44 7.21
C LEU A 105 25.33 -24.93 7.29
N MET A 106 24.55 -24.49 8.29
CA MET A 106 24.27 -23.08 8.54
C MET A 106 25.55 -22.28 8.80
N SER A 107 26.51 -22.85 9.54
CA SER A 107 27.81 -22.24 9.83
C SER A 107 28.68 -22.01 8.60
N ARG A 108 28.45 -22.78 7.51
CA ARG A 108 29.17 -22.64 6.24
C ARG A 108 28.51 -21.65 5.28
N THR A 109 27.21 -21.42 5.41
CA THR A 109 26.43 -20.62 4.44
C THR A 109 26.06 -19.23 4.95
N TYR A 110 25.92 -19.06 6.26
CA TYR A 110 25.42 -17.83 6.88
C TYR A 110 26.40 -17.23 7.88
N SER A 111 26.18 -15.98 8.26
CA SER A 111 26.98 -15.30 9.28
C SER A 111 26.97 -16.04 10.63
N SER A 112 28.03 -15.82 11.41
CA SER A 112 28.11 -16.27 12.80
C SER A 112 26.99 -15.73 13.67
N ASP A 113 26.49 -14.52 13.37
CA ASP A 113 25.40 -13.89 14.12
C ASP A 113 24.11 -14.71 14.01
N LEU A 114 23.75 -15.13 12.79
CA LEU A 114 22.52 -15.89 12.56
C LEU A 114 22.63 -17.28 13.22
N ARG A 115 23.81 -17.90 13.15
CA ARG A 115 24.09 -19.16 13.84
C ARG A 115 23.97 -18.99 15.36
N ASN A 116 24.58 -17.95 15.93
CA ASN A 116 24.56 -17.69 17.37
C ASN A 116 23.13 -17.44 17.88
N LEU A 117 22.32 -16.72 17.10
CA LEU A 117 20.89 -16.53 17.37
C LEU A 117 20.15 -17.86 17.46
N VAL A 118 20.33 -18.75 16.48
CA VAL A 118 19.67 -20.06 16.47
C VAL A 118 20.15 -20.95 17.62
N ILE A 119 21.46 -20.96 17.91
CA ILE A 119 22.01 -21.73 19.05
C ILE A 119 21.44 -21.21 20.38
N TYR A 120 21.35 -19.89 20.55
CA TYR A 120 20.75 -19.28 21.73
C TYR A 120 19.26 -19.68 21.86
N LEU A 121 18.49 -19.59 20.77
CA LEU A 121 17.08 -19.99 20.74
C LEU A 121 16.85 -21.49 20.95
N LEU A 122 17.82 -22.35 20.67
CA LEU A 122 17.71 -23.81 20.89
C LEU A 122 18.30 -24.27 22.23
N SER A 123 18.97 -23.37 22.96
CA SER A 123 19.56 -23.69 24.28
C SER A 123 18.48 -23.76 25.36
N ASN A 124 18.45 -24.87 26.10
CA ASN A 124 17.55 -25.05 27.25
C ASN A 124 18.20 -24.70 28.60
N LYS A 125 19.41 -24.12 28.59
CA LYS A 125 20.22 -23.93 29.82
C LYS A 125 19.85 -22.69 30.64
N GLN A 126 19.20 -21.70 30.02
CA GLN A 126 18.83 -20.45 30.66
C GLN A 126 17.41 -20.06 30.27
N VAL A 127 16.72 -19.34 31.16
CA VAL A 127 15.44 -18.70 30.84
C VAL A 127 15.74 -17.60 29.83
N ARG A 128 15.14 -17.70 28.64
CA ARG A 128 15.40 -16.76 27.53
C ARG A 128 14.29 -15.72 27.48
N SER A 129 14.62 -14.53 26.98
CA SER A 129 13.64 -13.47 26.73
C SER A 129 13.79 -12.92 25.32
N VAL A 130 12.67 -12.50 24.71
CA VAL A 130 12.69 -11.86 23.39
C VAL A 130 13.56 -10.59 23.40
N VAL A 131 13.61 -9.87 24.53
CA VAL A 131 14.41 -8.65 24.69
C VAL A 131 15.91 -8.94 24.59
N GLU A 132 16.35 -10.11 25.04
CA GLU A 132 17.76 -10.53 24.95
C GLU A 132 18.20 -10.84 23.52
N LEU A 133 17.26 -11.00 22.58
CA LEU A 133 17.56 -11.15 21.15
C LEU A 133 17.90 -9.80 20.48
N MET A 134 17.52 -8.67 21.09
CA MET A 134 17.69 -7.35 20.47
C MET A 134 19.16 -7.02 20.16
N PRO A 135 20.15 -7.27 21.04
CA PRO A 135 21.55 -7.03 20.74
C PRO A 135 22.10 -7.94 19.62
N MET A 136 21.58 -9.17 19.50
CA MET A 136 21.98 -10.11 18.44
C MET A 136 21.48 -9.69 17.06
N ILE A 137 20.31 -9.04 17.00
CA ILE A 137 19.78 -8.42 15.79
C ILE A 137 20.56 -7.13 15.49
N GLY A 138 20.74 -6.27 16.50
CA GLY A 138 21.61 -5.11 16.46
C GLY A 138 21.27 -4.13 15.33
N ALA A 139 22.30 -3.74 14.57
CA ALA A 139 22.18 -2.73 13.49
C ALA A 139 21.21 -3.12 12.36
N ARG A 140 20.81 -4.40 12.25
CA ARG A 140 19.86 -4.87 11.24
C ARG A 140 18.46 -4.27 11.42
N TYR A 141 18.14 -3.77 12.61
CA TYR A 141 16.93 -2.98 12.83
C TYR A 141 16.89 -1.71 11.96
N TYR A 142 18.03 -1.04 11.75
CA TYR A 142 18.09 0.14 10.88
C TYR A 142 17.76 -0.20 9.43
N SER A 143 18.32 -1.29 8.90
CA SER A 143 18.02 -1.74 7.54
C SER A 143 16.55 -2.13 7.35
N GLN A 144 15.96 -2.78 8.36
CA GLN A 144 14.54 -3.13 8.31
C GLN A 144 13.63 -1.91 8.44
N LEU A 145 13.99 -0.94 9.30
CA LEU A 145 13.26 0.31 9.46
C LEU A 145 13.27 1.11 8.15
N ASP A 146 14.44 1.26 7.53
CA ASP A 146 14.61 1.93 6.23
C ASP A 146 13.78 1.25 5.14
N THR A 147 13.78 -0.09 5.08
CA THR A 147 12.94 -0.85 4.13
C THR A 147 11.45 -0.56 4.31
N VAL A 148 10.99 -0.42 5.56
CA VAL A 148 9.59 -0.10 5.86
C VAL A 148 9.26 1.35 5.50
N GLN A 149 10.15 2.30 5.78
CA GLN A 149 9.99 3.70 5.41
C GLN A 149 9.95 3.88 3.89
N TYR A 150 10.89 3.27 3.17
CA TYR A 150 10.91 3.27 1.71
C TYR A 150 9.63 2.68 1.10
N HIS A 151 9.11 1.60 1.70
CA HIS A 151 7.82 1.04 1.26
C HIS A 151 6.66 2.02 1.50
N ASN A 152 6.65 2.73 2.64
CA ASN A 152 5.65 3.75 2.92
C ASN A 152 5.74 4.90 1.90
N ASP A 153 6.94 5.35 1.53
CA ASP A 153 7.12 6.41 0.53
C ASP A 153 6.56 6.00 -0.84
N ILE A 154 6.76 4.74 -1.25
CA ILE A 154 6.15 4.19 -2.46
C ILE A 154 4.62 4.22 -2.35
N LEU A 155 4.06 3.73 -1.24
CA LEU A 155 2.60 3.73 -1.03
C LEU A 155 2.04 5.15 -1.03
N HIS A 156 2.73 6.12 -0.43
CA HIS A 156 2.34 7.53 -0.45
C HIS A 156 2.37 8.11 -1.86
N SER A 157 3.39 7.79 -2.66
CA SER A 157 3.49 8.22 -4.05
C SER A 157 2.35 7.66 -4.91
N GLU A 158 2.07 6.36 -4.80
CA GLU A 158 0.96 5.73 -5.55
C GLU A 158 -0.41 6.25 -5.08
N LEU A 159 -0.60 6.44 -3.77
CA LEU A 159 -1.84 7.01 -3.23
C LEU A 159 -2.07 8.44 -3.70
N ALA A 160 -1.02 9.26 -3.80
CA ALA A 160 -1.10 10.62 -4.30
C ALA A 160 -1.58 10.65 -5.76
N LYS A 161 -1.03 9.77 -6.61
CA LYS A 161 -1.45 9.62 -8.01
C LYS A 161 -2.92 9.17 -8.11
N GLU A 162 -3.34 8.20 -7.32
CA GLU A 162 -4.73 7.73 -7.33
C GLU A 162 -5.73 8.78 -6.84
N MET A 163 -5.35 9.58 -5.84
CA MET A 163 -6.14 10.73 -5.41
C MET A 163 -6.30 11.76 -6.54
N GLU A 164 -5.23 12.04 -7.27
CA GLU A 164 -5.23 12.94 -8.42
C GLU A 164 -6.11 12.38 -9.55
N ASN A 165 -5.96 11.10 -9.91
CA ASN A 165 -6.83 10.40 -10.86
C ASN A 165 -8.32 10.55 -10.50
N GLY A 166 -8.66 10.44 -9.22
CA GLY A 166 -10.02 10.68 -8.74
C GLY A 166 -10.51 12.11 -9.00
N ARG A 167 -9.65 13.13 -8.82
CA ARG A 167 -9.97 14.54 -9.11
C ARG A 167 -10.17 14.76 -10.61
N LEU A 168 -9.24 14.27 -11.44
CA LEU A 168 -9.30 14.37 -12.89
C LEU A 168 -10.53 13.66 -13.47
N CYS A 169 -10.86 12.48 -12.97
CA CYS A 169 -12.07 11.74 -13.35
C CYS A 169 -13.34 12.58 -13.11
N ARG A 170 -13.48 13.22 -11.94
CA ARG A 170 -14.62 14.10 -11.64
C ARG A 170 -14.67 15.31 -12.58
N LEU A 171 -13.53 15.90 -12.94
CA LEU A 171 -13.48 16.98 -13.92
C LEU A 171 -13.90 16.54 -15.32
N MET A 172 -13.40 15.40 -15.79
CA MET A 172 -13.80 14.83 -17.08
C MET A 172 -15.29 14.56 -17.13
N VAL A 173 -15.88 14.04 -16.04
CA VAL A 173 -17.33 13.83 -15.94
C VAL A 173 -18.09 15.16 -16.02
N LYS A 174 -17.63 16.22 -15.34
CA LYS A 174 -18.25 17.56 -15.44
C LYS A 174 -18.19 18.10 -16.87
N LEU A 175 -17.01 18.05 -17.49
CA LEU A 175 -16.79 18.47 -18.88
C LEU A 175 -17.70 17.70 -19.84
N ALA A 176 -17.75 16.37 -19.72
CA ALA A 176 -18.62 15.52 -20.55
C ALA A 176 -20.13 15.76 -20.31
N THR A 177 -20.52 16.23 -19.13
CA THR A 177 -21.91 16.57 -18.82
C THR A 177 -22.35 17.89 -19.46
N ILE A 178 -21.40 18.82 -19.66
CA ILE A 178 -21.63 20.15 -20.23
C ILE A 178 -21.48 20.14 -21.75
N ASN A 179 -20.35 19.61 -22.23
CA ASN A 179 -20.00 19.65 -23.65
C ASN A 179 -21.02 18.83 -24.46
N GLU A 180 -21.49 19.40 -25.57
CA GLU A 180 -22.50 18.79 -26.47
C GLU A 180 -23.82 18.41 -25.80
N ARG A 181 -24.14 19.01 -24.64
CA ARG A 181 -25.46 18.84 -24.05
C ARG A 181 -26.51 19.37 -25.03
N PRO A 182 -27.44 18.51 -25.51
CA PRO A 182 -28.32 18.86 -26.63
C PRO A 182 -29.32 19.97 -26.30
N GLU A 183 -29.76 20.05 -25.04
CA GLU A 183 -30.72 21.05 -24.58
C GLU A 183 -30.61 21.21 -23.05
N LEU A 184 -30.83 22.44 -22.57
CA LEU A 184 -31.12 22.71 -21.17
C LEU A 184 -32.18 23.82 -21.09
N ASN A 185 -33.23 23.63 -20.30
CA ASN A 185 -34.29 24.64 -20.09
C ASN A 185 -34.91 25.20 -21.40
N MET A 186 -35.21 24.33 -22.37
CA MET A 186 -35.77 24.72 -23.67
C MET A 186 -34.84 25.56 -24.55
N ASP A 187 -33.55 25.63 -24.21
CA ASP A 187 -32.50 26.24 -25.04
C ASP A 187 -31.66 25.14 -25.72
N PRO A 188 -31.86 24.90 -27.03
CA PRO A 188 -31.08 23.92 -27.80
C PRO A 188 -29.65 24.40 -28.13
N ALA A 189 -29.34 25.68 -27.93
CA ALA A 189 -28.01 26.25 -28.19
C ALA A 189 -27.20 26.44 -26.89
N TRP A 190 -27.69 25.94 -25.75
CA TRP A 190 -27.11 26.18 -24.44
C TRP A 190 -25.62 25.79 -24.36
N SER A 191 -25.23 24.64 -24.94
CA SER A 191 -23.82 24.20 -24.92
C SER A 191 -22.90 24.94 -25.90
N GLU A 192 -23.46 25.75 -26.80
CA GLU A 192 -22.75 26.37 -27.92
C GLU A 192 -22.52 27.88 -27.73
N THR A 193 -22.86 28.45 -26.58
CA THR A 193 -22.80 29.90 -26.34
C THR A 193 -22.03 30.26 -25.06
N GLY A 194 -21.44 31.48 -25.06
CA GLY A 194 -20.76 32.07 -23.91
C GLY A 194 -19.68 31.16 -23.30
N ASP A 195 -19.71 31.02 -21.98
CA ASP A 195 -18.76 30.21 -21.20
C ASP A 195 -18.67 28.75 -21.66
N ARG A 196 -19.78 28.16 -22.14
CA ARG A 196 -19.84 26.76 -22.59
C ARG A 196 -19.08 26.56 -23.88
N TYR A 197 -19.12 27.56 -24.76
CA TYR A 197 -18.30 27.56 -25.97
C TYR A 197 -16.80 27.59 -25.65
N ILE A 198 -16.38 28.34 -24.61
CA ILE A 198 -14.99 28.33 -24.14
C ILE A 198 -14.59 26.93 -23.66
N LEU A 199 -15.46 26.24 -22.91
CA LEU A 199 -15.22 24.86 -22.45
C LEU A 199 -15.15 23.85 -23.61
N LYS A 200 -15.93 24.07 -24.68
CA LYS A 200 -15.86 23.27 -25.91
C LYS A 200 -14.49 23.42 -26.61
N LEU A 201 -14.00 24.66 -26.72
CA LEU A 201 -12.66 24.91 -27.26
C LEU A 201 -11.57 24.32 -26.35
N PHE A 202 -11.74 24.40 -25.03
CA PHE A 202 -10.83 23.76 -24.08
C PHE A 202 -10.78 22.24 -24.23
N ARG A 203 -11.94 21.59 -24.42
CA ARG A 203 -11.99 20.16 -24.73
C ARG A 203 -11.19 19.85 -26.01
N ASP A 204 -11.37 20.64 -27.06
CA ASP A 204 -10.64 20.43 -28.32
C ASP A 204 -9.12 20.60 -28.11
N HIS A 205 -8.70 21.60 -27.33
CA HIS A 205 -7.29 21.80 -26.94
C HIS A 205 -6.69 20.61 -26.17
N VAL A 206 -7.49 19.95 -25.31
CA VAL A 206 -7.02 18.85 -24.46
C VAL A 206 -7.05 17.50 -25.18
N PHE A 207 -8.13 17.20 -25.93
CA PHE A 207 -8.42 15.85 -26.43
C PHE A 207 -8.38 15.70 -27.96
N HIS A 208 -8.35 16.81 -28.70
CA HIS A 208 -8.37 16.80 -30.17
C HIS A 208 -7.09 17.40 -30.77
N GLN A 209 -5.95 17.13 -30.15
CA GLN A 209 -4.65 17.54 -30.68
C GLN A 209 -4.34 16.81 -31.98
N VAL A 210 -3.70 17.51 -32.92
CA VAL A 210 -3.23 16.97 -34.19
C VAL A 210 -1.76 17.31 -34.43
N THR A 211 -1.04 16.44 -35.11
CA THR A 211 0.33 16.71 -35.58
C THR A 211 0.30 17.66 -36.78
N GLU A 212 1.46 18.17 -37.20
CA GLU A 212 1.60 18.99 -38.41
C GLU A 212 1.01 18.32 -39.67
N ASP A 213 1.11 16.98 -39.78
CA ASP A 213 0.52 16.21 -40.89
C ASP A 213 -1.01 15.98 -40.77
N GLY A 214 -1.68 16.56 -39.75
CA GLY A 214 -3.11 16.39 -39.49
C GLY A 214 -3.53 15.05 -38.85
N ARG A 215 -2.59 14.23 -38.39
CA ARG A 215 -2.89 12.99 -37.67
C ARG A 215 -3.24 13.26 -36.20
N PRO A 216 -4.16 12.50 -35.57
CA PRO A 216 -4.44 12.63 -34.14
C PRO A 216 -3.17 12.45 -33.29
N TYR A 217 -2.94 13.36 -32.36
CA TYR A 217 -1.83 13.32 -31.40
C TYR A 217 -2.39 13.03 -30.01
N LEU A 218 -1.97 11.92 -29.41
CA LEU A 218 -2.44 11.46 -28.10
C LEU A 218 -1.33 11.60 -27.07
N ASP A 219 -1.40 12.68 -26.28
CA ASP A 219 -0.44 12.95 -25.21
C ASP A 219 -1.13 12.94 -23.84
N MET A 220 -0.96 11.85 -23.11
CA MET A 220 -1.53 11.69 -21.77
C MET A 220 -0.93 12.67 -20.75
N ALA A 221 0.33 13.07 -20.92
CA ALA A 221 0.95 14.05 -20.02
C ALA A 221 0.34 15.44 -20.23
N HIS A 222 0.08 15.82 -21.49
CA HIS A 222 -0.67 17.04 -21.81
C HIS A 222 -2.07 17.04 -21.19
N VAL A 223 -2.81 15.93 -21.33
CA VAL A 223 -4.16 15.80 -20.77
C VAL A 223 -4.15 15.97 -19.25
N VAL A 224 -3.28 15.23 -18.56
CA VAL A 224 -3.15 15.30 -17.09
C VAL A 224 -2.72 16.69 -16.65
N HIS A 225 -1.74 17.31 -17.31
CA HIS A 225 -1.25 18.64 -16.95
C HIS A 225 -2.32 19.72 -17.14
N SER A 226 -3.00 19.71 -18.28
CA SER A 226 -4.07 20.66 -18.61
C SER A 226 -5.24 20.55 -17.63
N LEU A 227 -5.67 19.33 -17.29
CA LEU A 227 -6.76 19.12 -16.33
C LEU A 227 -6.33 19.47 -14.89
N ASN A 228 -5.08 19.23 -14.49
CA ASN A 228 -4.58 19.67 -13.19
C ASN A 228 -4.55 21.19 -13.05
N LYS A 229 -4.13 21.91 -14.10
CA LYS A 229 -4.17 23.38 -14.12
C LYS A 229 -5.59 23.89 -14.03
N LEU A 230 -6.52 23.25 -14.73
CA LEU A 230 -7.96 23.54 -14.63
C LEU A 230 -8.46 23.31 -13.20
N ASP A 231 -8.12 22.19 -12.58
CA ASP A 231 -8.56 21.87 -11.22
C ASP A 231 -8.00 22.86 -10.19
N ALA A 232 -6.73 23.21 -10.32
CA ALA A 232 -6.06 24.18 -9.48
C ALA A 232 -6.58 25.61 -9.72
N GLY A 233 -7.09 25.91 -10.92
CA GLY A 233 -7.51 27.25 -11.32
C GLY A 233 -6.32 28.21 -11.38
N THR A 234 -5.26 27.83 -12.09
CA THR A 234 -4.03 28.64 -12.16
C THR A 234 -4.23 29.91 -13.00
N ASN A 235 -3.42 30.94 -12.73
CA ASN A 235 -3.38 32.17 -13.55
C ASN A 235 -2.59 32.00 -14.86
N GLU A 236 -2.16 30.78 -15.18
CA GLU A 236 -1.50 30.48 -16.44
C GLU A 236 -2.51 30.63 -17.58
N LYS A 237 -2.07 31.25 -18.68
CA LYS A 237 -2.89 31.47 -19.87
C LYS A 237 -2.75 30.30 -20.83
N VAL A 238 -3.88 29.89 -21.41
CA VAL A 238 -3.97 28.91 -22.50
C VAL A 238 -4.60 29.57 -23.72
N CYS A 239 -4.09 29.18 -24.89
CA CYS A 239 -4.55 29.65 -26.20
C CYS A 239 -5.54 28.62 -26.77
N LEU A 240 -6.78 29.03 -26.97
CA LEU A 240 -7.87 28.20 -27.47
C LEU A 240 -8.24 28.66 -28.88
N MET A 241 -8.13 27.76 -29.86
CA MET A 241 -8.39 28.06 -31.26
C MET A 241 -9.70 27.43 -31.70
N SER A 242 -10.52 28.17 -32.44
CA SER A 242 -11.72 27.64 -33.09
C SER A 242 -11.34 26.68 -34.22
N ARG A 243 -12.25 25.77 -34.58
CA ARG A 243 -12.01 24.74 -35.61
C ARG A 243 -11.82 25.30 -37.01
N ASP A 244 -12.34 26.49 -37.27
CA ASP A 244 -12.16 27.22 -38.52
C ASP A 244 -10.86 28.04 -38.55
N GLU A 245 -10.07 27.98 -37.47
CA GLU A 245 -8.81 28.71 -37.26
C GLU A 245 -8.94 30.24 -37.33
N GLN A 246 -10.17 30.78 -37.37
CA GLN A 246 -10.40 32.22 -37.51
C GLN A 246 -10.41 32.95 -36.18
N SER A 247 -10.71 32.26 -35.07
CA SER A 247 -10.84 32.85 -33.75
C SER A 247 -9.87 32.21 -32.77
N VAL A 248 -9.14 33.06 -32.05
CA VAL A 248 -8.23 32.66 -30.98
C VAL A 248 -8.63 33.36 -29.70
N LEU A 249 -8.97 32.59 -28.67
CA LEU A 249 -9.21 33.08 -27.32
C LEU A 249 -8.01 32.78 -26.43
N VAL A 250 -7.57 33.76 -25.66
CA VAL A 250 -6.56 33.58 -24.62
C VAL A 250 -7.24 33.75 -23.27
N VAL A 251 -7.33 32.65 -22.51
CA VAL A 251 -8.00 32.60 -21.21
C VAL A 251 -7.07 31.98 -20.17
N THR A 252 -7.28 32.31 -18.90
CA THR A 252 -6.60 31.66 -17.78
C THR A 252 -7.30 30.36 -17.38
N TYR A 253 -6.57 29.43 -16.77
CA TYR A 253 -7.18 28.23 -16.19
C TYR A 253 -8.15 28.58 -15.03
N ALA A 254 -7.93 29.69 -14.33
CA ALA A 254 -8.86 30.23 -13.33
C ALA A 254 -10.22 30.61 -13.97
N GLU A 255 -10.22 31.33 -15.09
CA GLU A 255 -11.43 31.68 -15.85
C GLU A 255 -12.13 30.42 -16.39
N LEU A 256 -11.37 29.46 -16.93
CA LEU A 256 -11.91 28.18 -17.39
C LEU A 256 -12.58 27.39 -16.26
N LYS A 257 -11.96 27.37 -15.07
CA LYS A 257 -12.55 26.72 -13.89
C LYS A 257 -13.86 27.38 -13.49
N HIS A 258 -13.90 28.71 -13.51
CA HIS A 258 -15.12 29.46 -13.22
C HIS A 258 -16.25 29.11 -14.22
N CYS A 259 -15.93 29.10 -15.52
CA CYS A 259 -16.86 28.68 -16.58
C CYS A 259 -17.41 27.26 -16.33
N LEU A 260 -16.52 26.31 -15.96
CA LEU A 260 -16.87 24.93 -15.67
C LEU A 260 -17.82 24.82 -14.47
N GLU A 261 -17.49 25.48 -13.36
CA GLU A 261 -18.25 25.43 -12.12
C GLU A 261 -19.64 26.06 -12.29
N GLN A 262 -19.71 27.23 -12.93
CA GLN A 262 -20.97 27.91 -13.21
C GLN A 262 -21.87 27.09 -14.15
N SER A 263 -21.32 26.60 -15.27
CA SER A 263 -22.08 25.79 -16.23
C SER A 263 -22.58 24.48 -15.61
N PHE A 264 -21.77 23.84 -14.77
CA PHE A 264 -22.21 22.63 -14.06
C PHE A 264 -23.28 22.94 -13.01
N ALA A 265 -23.18 24.06 -12.29
CA ALA A 265 -24.16 24.47 -11.29
C ALA A 265 -25.56 24.71 -11.90
N GLU A 266 -25.64 25.28 -13.10
CA GLU A 266 -26.91 25.45 -13.81
C GLU A 266 -27.60 24.12 -14.14
N ILE A 267 -26.83 23.11 -14.55
CA ILE A 267 -27.35 21.76 -14.80
C ILE A 267 -27.88 21.15 -13.50
N VAL A 268 -27.11 21.28 -12.40
CA VAL A 268 -27.51 20.77 -11.08
C VAL A 268 -28.79 21.45 -10.59
N ALA A 269 -28.90 22.78 -10.74
CA ALA A 269 -30.09 23.53 -10.35
C ALA A 269 -31.32 23.09 -11.15
N SER A 270 -31.15 22.84 -12.45
CA SER A 270 -32.23 22.37 -13.33
C SER A 270 -32.65 20.93 -13.02
N ALA A 271 -31.72 20.07 -12.59
CA ALA A 271 -32.02 18.69 -12.18
C ALA A 271 -32.77 18.61 -10.84
N GLY A 272 -32.58 19.59 -9.95
CA GLY A 272 -33.22 19.64 -8.62
C GLY A 272 -34.67 20.16 -8.62
N MET A 273 -35.18 20.67 -9.74
CA MET A 273 -36.58 21.09 -9.83
C MET A 273 -37.49 19.88 -10.09
N PRO A 274 -38.42 19.53 -9.16
CA PRO A 274 -39.44 18.54 -9.47
C PRO A 274 -40.28 19.05 -10.64
N LYS A 275 -40.48 18.21 -11.66
CA LYS A 275 -41.41 18.51 -12.75
C LYS A 275 -42.80 18.73 -12.13
N ILE A 276 -43.25 19.99 -12.10
CA ILE A 276 -44.64 20.31 -11.81
C ILE A 276 -45.42 19.86 -13.04
N ASN A 277 -45.96 18.64 -12.97
CA ASN A 277 -47.02 18.17 -13.85
C ASN A 277 -48.36 18.56 -13.25
#